data_AF-A0A3C0RY71-F1
#
_entry.id   AF-A0A3C0RY71-F1
#
_cell.length_a   1.000
_cell.length_b   1.000
_cell.length_c   1.000
_cell.angle_alpha   90.00
_cell.angle_beta   90.00
_cell.angle_gamma   90.00
#
_symmetry.space_group_name_H-M   'P 1'
#
loop_
_entity.id
_entity.type
_entity.pdbx_description
1 polymer ?
#
loop_
_entity_poly.entity_id
_entity_poly.type
_entity_poly.pdbx_seq_one_letter_code
_entity_poly.pdbx_strand_id
1 'polypeptide(L)' 'FMAENKYDLPLYIAAGEIPAEFLGQSIPTTVILDKAGKIVERLEGSRDYGAPEIKKALEDIASGS' A
#
# COMPACT_ATOMS: atom_id res chain seq x y z
N PHE A 1 8.53 -17.31 5.71
CA PHE A 1 8.48 -15.88 6.09
C PHE A 1 7.21 -15.47 6.85
N MET A 2 6.01 -15.41 6.24
CA MET A 2 4.78 -14.92 6.91
C MET A 2 4.46 -15.71 8.19
N ALA A 3 4.40 -17.04 8.09
CA ALA A 3 4.15 -17.91 9.24
C ALA A 3 5.25 -17.84 10.31
N GLU A 4 6.52 -17.78 9.89
CA GLU A 4 7.68 -17.69 10.79
C GLU A 4 7.67 -16.38 11.61
N ASN A 5 7.27 -15.27 11.00
CA ASN A 5 7.18 -13.96 11.64
C ASN A 5 5.81 -13.65 12.24
N LYS A 6 4.86 -14.59 12.19
CA LYS A 6 3.49 -14.47 12.72
C LYS A 6 2.73 -13.27 12.13
N TYR A 7 2.92 -12.99 10.85
CA TYR A 7 2.11 -11.99 10.13
C TYR A 7 0.80 -12.59 9.66
N ASP A 8 -0.27 -11.83 9.79
CA ASP A 8 -1.65 -12.18 9.44
C ASP A 8 -2.20 -11.36 8.26
N LEU A 9 -1.36 -10.52 7.64
CA LEU A 9 -1.71 -9.77 6.45
C LEU A 9 -2.00 -10.71 5.26
N PRO A 10 -3.02 -10.40 4.44
CA PRO A 10 -3.35 -11.23 3.28
C PRO A 10 -2.22 -11.17 2.25
N LEU A 11 -1.79 -12.34 1.78
CA LEU A 11 -0.77 -12.48 0.74
C LEU A 11 -1.43 -12.97 -0.55
N TYR A 12 -1.20 -12.24 -1.63
CA TYR A 12 -1.70 -12.57 -2.96
C TYR A 12 -0.56 -12.74 -3.94
N ILE A 13 -0.73 -13.64 -4.90
CA ILE A 13 0.15 -13.78 -6.07
C ILE A 13 -0.62 -13.20 -7.26
N ALA A 14 0.03 -12.29 -8.00
CA ALA A 14 -0.55 -11.71 -9.19
C ALA A 14 -0.86 -12.81 -10.22
N ALA A 15 -2.10 -12.82 -10.74
CA ALA A 15 -2.49 -13.78 -11.78
C ALA A 15 -1.90 -13.46 -13.16
N GLY A 16 -1.25 -12.29 -13.31
CA GLY A 16 -0.64 -11.79 -14.53
C GLY A 16 0.17 -10.54 -14.26
N GLU A 17 0.51 -9.81 -15.32
CA GLU A 17 1.27 -8.56 -15.20
C GLU A 17 0.47 -7.49 -14.43
N ILE A 18 1.12 -6.85 -13.48
CA ILE A 18 0.55 -5.71 -12.76
C ILE A 18 0.87 -4.46 -13.58
N PRO A 19 -0.11 -3.58 -13.86
CA PRO A 19 0.15 -2.38 -14.66
C PRO A 19 1.23 -1.49 -14.03
N ALA A 20 2.08 -0.90 -14.87
CA ALA A 20 3.20 -0.06 -14.44
C ALA A 20 2.76 1.17 -13.62
N GLU A 21 1.50 1.61 -13.81
CA GLU A 21 0.88 2.68 -13.02
C GLU A 21 0.74 2.32 -11.54
N PHE A 22 0.58 1.03 -11.22
CA PHE A 22 0.55 0.53 -9.84
C PHE A 22 1.95 0.18 -9.34
N LEU A 23 2.64 -0.71 -10.06
CA LEU A 23 3.98 -1.16 -9.71
C LEU A 23 4.97 -0.65 -10.76
N GLY A 24 5.59 0.48 -10.47
CA GLY A 24 6.75 0.98 -11.22
C GLY A 24 7.98 0.09 -11.03
N GLN A 25 9.16 0.59 -11.37
CA GLN A 25 10.41 -0.19 -11.34
C GLN A 25 11.06 -0.30 -9.95
N SER A 26 10.42 0.23 -8.90
CA SER A 26 10.98 0.31 -7.54
C SER A 26 10.36 -0.74 -6.61
N ILE A 27 11.18 -1.42 -5.82
CA ILE A 27 10.74 -2.38 -4.79
C ILE A 27 11.40 -1.98 -3.46
N PRO A 28 10.64 -1.85 -2.35
CA PRO A 28 9.18 -1.96 -2.27
C PRO A 28 8.47 -0.74 -2.88
N THR A 29 7.29 -0.97 -3.46
CA THR A 29 6.32 0.08 -3.85
C THR A 29 5.01 -0.14 -3.09
N THR A 30 4.42 0.93 -2.58
CA THR A 30 3.09 0.91 -1.95
C THR A 30 2.18 1.90 -2.67
N VAL A 31 0.95 1.46 -2.94
CA VAL A 31 -0.10 2.26 -3.59
C VAL A 31 -1.29 2.36 -2.64
N ILE A 32 -1.81 3.57 -2.45
CA ILE A 32 -3.01 3.82 -1.65
C ILE A 32 -4.14 4.21 -2.59
N LEU A 33 -5.28 3.53 -2.46
CA LEU A 33 -6.48 3.79 -3.23
C LEU A 33 -7.54 4.43 -2.34
N ASP A 34 -8.26 5.41 -2.88
CA ASP A 34 -9.48 5.91 -2.25
C ASP A 34 -10.66 4.93 -2.41
N LYS A 35 -11.81 5.28 -1.83
CA LYS A 35 -13.04 4.48 -1.92
C LYS A 35 -13.60 4.37 -3.35
N ALA A 36 -13.21 5.25 -4.26
CA ALA A 36 -13.58 5.19 -5.67
C ALA A 36 -12.59 4.35 -6.50
N GLY A 37 -11.55 3.78 -5.86
CA GLY A 37 -10.52 2.99 -6.52
C GLY A 37 -9.46 3.83 -7.24
N LYS A 38 -9.40 5.15 -7.00
CA LYS A 38 -8.38 6.02 -7.58
C LYS A 38 -7.11 5.97 -6.75
N ILE A 39 -5.96 5.97 -7.42
CA ILE A 39 -4.66 6.13 -6.77
C ILE A 39 -4.59 7.54 -6.19
N VAL A 40 -4.49 7.64 -4.86
CA VAL A 40 -4.30 8.92 -4.16
C VAL A 40 -2.85 9.11 -3.74
N GLU A 41 -2.12 8.03 -3.51
CA GLU A 41 -0.70 8.08 -3.15
C GLU A 41 0.07 6.91 -3.72
N ARG A 42 1.35 7.17 -4.05
CA ARG A 42 2.32 6.16 -4.48
C ARG A 42 3.66 6.41 -3.79
N LEU A 43 4.09 5.42 -3.02
CA LEU A 43 5.29 5.49 -2.17
C LEU A 43 6.33 4.49 -2.67
N GLU A 44 7.51 4.99 -2.98
CA GLU A 44 8.66 4.16 -3.33
C GLU A 44 9.65 4.06 -2.16
N GLY A 45 10.17 2.86 -1.97
CA GLY A 45 11.11 2.53 -0.91
C GLY A 45 10.46 2.26 0.44
N SER A 46 11.29 1.92 1.42
CA SER A 46 10.83 1.61 2.77
C SER A 46 10.26 2.84 3.47
N ARG A 47 9.24 2.61 4.29
CA ARG A 47 8.59 3.61 5.14
C ARG A 47 8.24 3.00 6.49
N ASP A 48 8.21 3.84 7.52
CA ASP A 48 7.69 3.47 8.83
C ASP A 48 6.17 3.68 8.85
N TYR A 49 5.42 2.63 8.52
CA TYR A 49 3.96 2.63 8.51
C TYR A 49 3.33 2.75 9.91
N GLY A 50 4.13 2.70 10.98
CA GLY A 50 3.69 2.94 12.36
C GLY A 50 3.71 4.41 12.76
N ALA A 51 4.27 5.29 11.93
CA ALA A 51 4.36 6.72 12.21
C ALA A 51 2.96 7.36 12.37
N PRO A 52 2.73 8.21 13.39
CA PRO A 52 1.43 8.84 13.64
C PRO A 52 0.86 9.60 12.44
N GLU A 53 1.73 10.20 11.63
CA GLU A 53 1.38 10.97 10.45
C GLU A 53 0.72 10.09 9.38
N ILE A 54 1.14 8.83 9.24
CA ILE A 54 0.54 7.88 8.28
C ILE A 54 -0.86 7.49 8.72
N LYS A 55 -1.07 7.25 10.02
CA LYS A 55 -2.42 6.98 10.55
C LYS A 55 -3.37 8.13 10.23
N LYS A 56 -2.92 9.37 10.47
CA LYS A 56 -3.69 10.56 10.17
C LYS A 56 -4.02 10.67 8.67
N ALA A 57 -3.02 10.50 7.81
CA ALA A 57 -3.23 10.55 6.36
C ALA A 57 -4.25 9.49 5.88
N LEU A 58 -4.17 8.26 6.41
CA LEU A 58 -5.13 7.21 6.10
C LEU A 58 -6.55 7.53 6.61
N GLU A 59 -6.69 8.15 7.78
CA GLU A 59 -7.98 8.62 8.30
C GLU A 59 -8.60 9.70 7.41
N ASP A 60 -7.79 10.66 6.96
CA ASP A 60 -8.24 11.73 6.05
C ASP A 60 -8.75 11.14 4.72
N ILE A 61 -7.98 10.22 4.11
CA ILE A 61 -8.38 9.49 2.90
C ILE A 61 -9.65 8.67 3.14
N ALA A 62 -9.74 7.97 4.28
CA ALA A 62 -10.90 7.15 4.61
C ALA A 62 -12.17 7.99 4.87
N SER A 63 -12.04 9.23 5.32
CA SER A 63 -13.16 10.15 5.56
C SER A 63 -13.77 10.72 4.28
N GLY A 64 -13.07 10.65 3.14
CA GLY A 64 -13.51 11.21 1.86
C GLY A 64 -13.41 12.73 1.78
N SER A 65 -12.43 13.31 2.49
CA SER A 65 -12.12 14.75 2.45
C SER A 65 -11.48 15.16 1.11
#